data_AF-A0A935D120-F1
#
_entry.id   AF-A0A935D120-F1
#
_cell.length_a   1.000
_cell.length_b   1.000
_cell.length_c   1.000
_cell.angle_alpha   90.00
_cell.angle_beta   90.00
_cell.angle_gamma   90.00
#
_symmetry.space_group_name_H-M   'P 1'
#
loop_
_entity.id
_entity.type
_entity.pdbx_description
1 polymer ?
#
loop_
_entity_poly.entity_id
_entity_poly.type
_entity_poly.pdbx_seq_one_letter_code
_entity_poly.pdbx_strand_id
1 'polypeptide(L)'
;MSKKDTNEKEISEEKNTSPFLNKFGITALNPMQKEAGNTIRSKSDVVLLSPTGTGKTLAFLLPLIEKLDANCSEIQILILVPSRELAQQIEQVARNMGSGFKVNAVYGGRAGALDKIDLKHRPAILIGTPGRVADRIRRDNFSLNEIHTLVLDEFDKSLEVGFEAEMTEIVEAMPRVKQRILTSATSDVGIPKFVGLQRPVFINYLREGTSQLTIKTILTSEKDKLQSLKKALAFIGHQPGIVFCNFKEALERVSVFLTENIIHHERFHGGMEQVDRERALVKFRNGTCQLLLATDLASRGLDIPEIRFILHYHLPPSEKEFTHRNGRTARMNRDGVAYILHYKDEKLPEYIQEIVSESLQIEELQEATISPPIKWKTLYITGGRRDKISKGDIAGLFLKQGQINKDQLGIIEVKQDSTYVAVHEEIADLVIERTNNNKLKTKKVRVSGI
;
A
#
# COMPACT_ATOMS: atom_id res chain seq x y z
N MET A 1 35.00 -25.45 8.01
CA MET A 1 33.70 -25.06 8.57
C MET A 1 32.77 -26.25 8.44
N SER A 2 32.40 -26.86 9.57
CA SER A 2 31.74 -28.16 9.59
C SER A 2 30.23 -28.01 9.46
N LYS A 3 29.52 -29.06 9.00
CA LYS A 3 28.05 -29.11 8.90
C LYS A 3 27.31 -28.76 10.20
N LYS A 4 27.98 -28.77 11.36
CA LYS A 4 27.43 -28.31 12.64
C LYS A 4 27.26 -26.79 12.73
N ASP A 5 28.18 -26.02 12.14
CA ASP A 5 28.15 -24.55 12.16
C ASP A 5 27.01 -23.98 11.29
N THR A 6 26.60 -24.73 10.25
CA THR A 6 25.48 -24.37 9.37
C THR A 6 24.14 -24.60 10.05
N ASN A 7 23.97 -25.71 10.78
CA ASN A 7 22.74 -26.02 11.51
C ASN A 7 22.50 -25.10 12.71
N GLU A 8 23.55 -24.71 13.46
CA GLU A 8 23.38 -23.78 14.59
C GLU A 8 23.03 -22.35 14.14
N LYS A 9 23.50 -21.93 12.96
CA LYS A 9 23.08 -20.67 12.32
C LYS A 9 21.63 -20.70 11.85
N GLU A 10 21.20 -21.75 11.17
CA GLU A 10 19.79 -21.89 10.74
C GLU A 10 18.82 -21.94 11.94
N ILE A 11 19.19 -22.64 13.02
CA ILE A 11 18.36 -22.75 14.25
C ILE A 11 18.29 -21.42 15.03
N SER A 12 19.33 -20.58 14.96
CA SER A 12 19.31 -19.24 15.58
C SER A 12 18.54 -18.22 14.75
N GLU A 13 18.56 -18.33 13.41
CA GLU A 13 17.75 -17.51 12.51
C GLU A 13 16.25 -17.83 12.63
N GLU A 14 15.84 -19.10 12.77
CA GLU A 14 14.43 -19.49 12.99
C GLU A 14 13.87 -18.98 14.33
N LYS A 15 14.68 -18.98 15.40
CA LYS A 15 14.22 -18.54 16.73
C LYS A 15 13.97 -17.03 16.80
N ASN A 16 14.80 -16.21 16.16
CA ASN A 16 14.60 -14.75 16.12
C ASN A 16 13.53 -14.32 15.11
N THR A 17 13.23 -15.16 14.11
CA THR A 17 12.18 -14.85 13.13
C THR A 17 10.76 -15.21 13.57
N SER A 18 10.60 -16.24 14.39
CA SER A 18 9.28 -16.73 14.82
C SER A 18 8.34 -15.70 15.49
N PRO A 19 8.79 -14.77 16.36
CA PRO A 19 7.86 -13.91 17.11
C PRO A 19 7.25 -12.81 16.25
N PHE A 20 7.98 -12.27 15.26
CA PHE A 20 7.44 -11.25 14.37
C PHE A 20 6.64 -11.87 13.23
N LEU A 21 7.01 -13.05 12.71
CA LEU A 21 6.27 -13.74 11.65
C LEU A 21 4.82 -14.00 12.08
N ASN A 22 4.63 -14.38 13.35
CA ASN A 22 3.32 -14.52 13.97
C ASN A 22 2.50 -13.21 13.98
N LYS A 23 3.14 -12.04 14.14
CA LYS A 23 2.44 -10.74 14.09
C LYS A 23 1.92 -10.39 12.69
N PHE A 24 2.57 -10.91 11.66
CA PHE A 24 2.13 -10.75 10.27
C PHE A 24 1.22 -11.89 9.80
N GLY A 25 0.95 -12.89 10.64
CA GLY A 25 0.17 -14.08 10.27
C GLY A 25 0.88 -14.95 9.22
N ILE A 26 2.20 -14.89 9.15
CA ILE A 26 3.01 -15.63 8.19
C ILE A 26 3.63 -16.83 8.90
N THR A 27 3.47 -18.03 8.34
CA THR A 27 4.04 -19.27 8.90
C THR A 27 5.53 -19.43 8.57
N ALA A 28 5.93 -19.04 7.35
CA ALA A 28 7.32 -19.07 6.90
C ALA A 28 7.57 -18.04 5.78
N LEU A 29 8.83 -17.61 5.65
CA LEU A 29 9.27 -16.78 4.52
C LEU A 29 9.18 -17.55 3.20
N ASN A 30 8.79 -16.87 2.13
CA ASN A 30 8.75 -17.44 0.78
C ASN A 30 10.18 -17.53 0.16
N PRO A 31 10.38 -18.26 -0.94
CA PRO A 31 11.71 -18.44 -1.55
C PRO A 31 12.42 -17.12 -1.87
N MET A 32 11.70 -16.17 -2.49
CA MET A 32 12.21 -14.83 -2.80
C MET A 32 12.69 -14.10 -1.54
N GLN A 33 11.91 -14.13 -0.45
CA GLN A 33 12.27 -13.49 0.81
C GLN A 33 13.51 -14.13 1.46
N LYS A 34 13.64 -15.45 1.39
CA LYS A 34 14.81 -16.17 1.92
C LYS A 34 16.08 -15.83 1.14
N GLU A 35 16.03 -15.91 -0.19
CA GLU A 35 17.17 -15.60 -1.04
C GLU A 35 17.59 -14.12 -0.94
N ALA A 36 16.62 -13.21 -1.00
CA ALA A 36 16.87 -11.78 -0.84
C ALA A 36 17.46 -11.48 0.54
N GLY A 37 16.91 -12.07 1.61
CA GLY A 37 17.44 -11.96 2.96
C GLY A 37 18.92 -12.35 3.04
N ASN A 38 19.26 -13.54 2.58
CA ASN A 38 20.63 -14.08 2.60
C ASN A 38 21.61 -13.25 1.78
N THR A 39 21.18 -12.79 0.60
CA THR A 39 22.00 -11.95 -0.27
C THR A 39 22.23 -10.56 0.35
N ILE A 40 21.20 -9.93 0.92
CA ILE A 40 21.31 -8.62 1.58
C ILE A 40 22.21 -8.69 2.83
N ARG A 41 22.25 -9.82 3.53
CA ARG A 41 23.22 -10.03 4.63
C ARG A 41 24.67 -10.02 4.14
N SER A 42 24.94 -10.63 3.00
CA SER A 42 26.30 -10.95 2.53
C SER A 42 26.87 -10.02 1.46
N LYS A 43 26.04 -9.21 0.81
CA LYS A 43 26.43 -8.36 -0.33
C LYS A 43 26.16 -6.89 -0.05
N SER A 44 27.04 -6.03 -0.56
CA SER A 44 26.88 -4.58 -0.50
C SER A 44 25.70 -4.14 -1.38
N ASP A 45 25.66 -4.57 -2.64
CA ASP A 45 24.69 -4.06 -3.58
C ASP A 45 23.81 -5.18 -4.15
N VAL A 46 22.49 -4.99 -4.07
CA VAL A 46 21.48 -5.99 -4.45
C VAL A 46 20.40 -5.35 -5.29
N VAL A 47 20.04 -6.00 -6.39
CA VAL A 47 18.88 -5.64 -7.22
C VAL A 47 17.88 -6.79 -7.17
N LEU A 48 16.72 -6.54 -6.54
CA LEU A 48 15.63 -7.49 -6.40
C LEU A 48 14.53 -7.17 -7.43
N LEU A 49 14.39 -8.04 -8.43
CA LEU A 49 13.35 -7.95 -9.44
C LEU A 49 12.23 -8.92 -9.07
N SER A 50 11.07 -8.41 -8.68
CA SER A 50 9.94 -9.25 -8.29
C SER A 50 8.60 -8.50 -8.43
N PRO A 51 7.50 -9.16 -8.82
CA PRO A 51 6.20 -8.53 -8.98
C PRO A 51 5.71 -7.79 -7.73
N THR A 52 4.72 -6.92 -7.90
CA THR A 52 4.07 -6.27 -6.76
C THR A 52 3.32 -7.31 -5.91
N GLY A 53 3.32 -7.15 -4.59
CA GLY A 53 2.58 -8.05 -3.70
C GLY A 53 3.32 -9.32 -3.29
N THR A 54 4.55 -9.56 -3.74
CA THR A 54 5.37 -10.73 -3.37
C THR A 54 6.03 -10.64 -1.99
N GLY A 55 5.86 -9.51 -1.28
CA GLY A 55 6.40 -9.30 0.06
C GLY A 55 7.85 -8.79 0.08
N LYS A 56 8.26 -8.03 -0.95
CA LYS A 56 9.61 -7.39 -1.07
C LYS A 56 10.00 -6.58 0.16
N THR A 57 9.04 -5.87 0.76
CA THR A 57 9.27 -5.05 1.96
C THR A 57 9.83 -5.86 3.12
N LEU A 58 9.26 -7.04 3.40
CA LEU A 58 9.81 -7.92 4.44
C LEU A 58 11.18 -8.47 4.05
N ALA A 59 11.38 -8.77 2.76
CA ALA A 59 12.63 -9.32 2.24
C ALA A 59 13.84 -8.42 2.53
N PHE A 60 13.70 -7.09 2.40
CA PHE A 60 14.78 -6.16 2.72
C PHE A 60 14.74 -5.67 4.18
N LEU A 61 13.57 -5.47 4.81
CA LEU A 61 13.54 -4.93 6.17
C LEU A 61 14.14 -5.88 7.20
N LEU A 62 13.93 -7.19 7.04
CA LEU A 62 14.41 -8.20 7.96
C LEU A 62 15.93 -8.20 8.16
N PRO A 63 16.74 -8.44 7.11
CA PRO A 63 18.19 -8.45 7.26
C PRO A 63 18.77 -7.07 7.61
N LEU A 64 18.04 -5.98 7.33
CA LEU A 64 18.49 -4.62 7.60
C LEU A 64 18.29 -4.19 9.06
N ILE A 65 17.16 -4.53 9.67
CA ILE A 65 16.89 -4.22 11.08
C ILE A 65 17.90 -4.92 11.99
N GLU A 66 18.34 -6.12 11.63
CA GLU A 66 19.35 -6.87 12.38
C GLU A 66 20.75 -6.23 12.35
N LYS A 67 21.01 -5.32 11.39
CA LYS A 67 22.28 -4.60 11.27
C LYS A 67 22.29 -3.25 12.01
N LEU A 68 21.15 -2.81 12.55
CA LEU A 68 21.05 -1.52 13.22
C LEU A 68 21.83 -1.54 14.55
N ASP A 69 22.60 -0.49 14.79
CA ASP A 69 23.25 -0.25 16.07
C ASP A 69 22.32 0.49 17.02
N ALA A 70 22.02 -0.12 18.17
CA ALA A 70 21.18 0.46 19.23
C ALA A 70 21.85 1.65 19.95
N ASN A 71 23.17 1.77 19.89
CA ASN A 71 23.91 2.88 20.52
C ASN A 71 23.98 4.12 19.62
N CYS A 72 23.65 3.97 18.34
CA CYS A 72 23.65 5.06 17.39
C CYS A 72 22.31 5.82 17.43
N SER A 73 22.38 7.10 17.79
CA SER A 73 21.22 7.99 17.88
C SER A 73 20.88 8.71 16.56
N GLU A 74 21.51 8.27 15.47
CA GLU A 74 21.45 8.86 14.14
C GLU A 74 20.65 8.01 13.16
N ILE A 75 20.34 8.58 11.99
CA ILE A 75 19.72 7.83 10.90
C ILE A 75 20.75 6.88 10.31
N GLN A 76 20.43 5.59 10.24
CA GLN A 76 21.32 4.54 9.75
C GLN A 76 20.88 3.99 8.40
N ILE A 77 19.57 4.00 8.14
CA ILE A 77 18.95 3.48 6.92
C ILE A 77 18.02 4.53 6.34
N LEU A 78 18.19 4.81 5.05
CA LEU A 78 17.26 5.60 4.26
C LEU A 78 16.53 4.71 3.25
N ILE A 79 15.21 4.80 3.21
CA ILE A 79 14.34 4.10 2.25
C ILE A 79 13.60 5.14 1.42
N LEU A 80 13.89 5.21 0.13
CA LEU A 80 13.18 6.07 -0.81
C LEU A 80 12.11 5.29 -1.54
N VAL A 81 10.93 5.91 -1.68
CA VAL A 81 9.74 5.31 -2.29
C VAL A 81 8.99 6.30 -3.19
N PRO A 82 8.31 5.84 -4.25
CA PRO A 82 7.62 6.72 -5.21
C PRO A 82 6.34 7.36 -4.68
N SER A 83 5.71 6.83 -3.63
CA SER A 83 4.41 7.32 -3.15
C SER A 83 4.34 7.49 -1.63
N ARG A 84 3.44 8.37 -1.20
CA ARG A 84 3.18 8.66 0.21
C ARG A 84 2.59 7.43 0.90
N GLU A 85 1.71 6.74 0.19
CA GLU A 85 1.01 5.56 0.66
C GLU A 85 1.99 4.41 0.91
N LEU A 86 2.97 4.20 0.02
CA LEU A 86 4.02 3.20 0.22
C LEU A 86 4.92 3.57 1.40
N ALA A 87 5.25 4.85 1.57
CA ALA A 87 6.04 5.31 2.72
C ALA A 87 5.35 4.98 4.06
N GLN A 88 4.05 5.27 4.17
CA GLN A 88 3.24 4.94 5.34
C GLN A 88 3.13 3.42 5.54
N GLN A 89 3.00 2.65 4.47
CA GLN A 89 2.94 1.19 4.53
C GLN A 89 4.22 0.60 5.11
N ILE A 90 5.38 0.95 4.55
CA ILE A 90 6.68 0.45 5.02
C ILE A 90 6.92 0.87 6.47
N GLU A 91 6.55 2.10 6.85
CA GLU A 91 6.63 2.56 8.24
C GLU A 91 5.80 1.67 9.17
N GLN A 92 4.56 1.35 8.78
CA GLN A 92 3.68 0.51 9.57
C GLN A 92 4.20 -0.92 9.67
N VAL A 93 4.75 -1.49 8.59
CA VAL A 93 5.40 -2.81 8.60
C VAL A 93 6.59 -2.80 9.55
N ALA A 94 7.53 -1.87 9.39
CA ALA A 94 8.72 -1.77 10.22
C ALA A 94 8.38 -1.59 11.71
N ARG A 95 7.36 -0.77 12.04
CA ARG A 95 6.87 -0.62 13.42
C ARG A 95 6.24 -1.91 13.95
N ASN A 96 5.46 -2.63 13.15
CA ASN A 96 4.80 -3.88 13.55
C ASN A 96 5.77 -5.02 13.83
N MET A 97 6.93 -5.02 13.17
CA MET A 97 8.02 -5.96 13.50
C MET A 97 8.40 -5.83 14.99
N GLY A 98 8.34 -4.62 15.55
CA GLY A 98 8.54 -4.37 16.97
C GLY A 98 10.00 -4.53 17.39
N SER A 99 10.93 -4.04 16.55
CA SER A 99 12.37 -4.11 16.77
C SER A 99 12.88 -3.19 17.88
N GLY A 100 12.04 -2.29 18.41
CA GLY A 100 12.42 -1.27 19.39
C GLY A 100 13.05 -0.01 18.77
N PHE A 101 13.48 -0.07 17.52
CA PHE A 101 14.03 1.09 16.81
C PHE A 101 12.93 2.08 16.42
N LYS A 102 13.26 3.38 16.53
CA LYS A 102 12.40 4.44 16.02
C LYS A 102 12.44 4.46 14.49
N VAL A 103 11.26 4.44 13.87
CA VAL A 103 11.08 4.51 12.42
C VAL A 103 10.13 5.66 12.13
N ASN A 104 10.43 6.51 11.14
CA ASN A 104 9.54 7.58 10.71
C ASN A 104 9.42 7.62 9.18
N ALA A 105 8.25 8.03 8.68
CA ALA A 105 8.05 8.36 7.27
C ALA A 105 7.87 9.87 7.04
N VAL A 106 8.48 10.42 5.99
CA VAL A 106 8.32 11.82 5.54
C VAL A 106 7.90 11.86 4.08
N TYR A 107 6.86 12.63 3.78
CA TYR A 107 6.31 12.74 2.42
C TYR A 107 5.57 14.07 2.21
N GLY A 108 5.32 14.40 0.94
CA GLY A 108 4.56 15.60 0.55
C GLY A 108 3.13 15.65 1.12
N GLY A 109 2.49 16.81 1.13
CA GLY A 109 1.10 16.98 1.58
C GLY A 109 0.90 17.10 3.10
N ARG A 110 1.96 16.93 3.91
CA ARG A 110 1.96 17.24 5.35
C ARG A 110 2.74 18.52 5.64
N ALA A 111 2.32 19.28 6.66
CA ALA A 111 3.03 20.47 7.12
C ALA A 111 4.47 20.13 7.54
N GLY A 112 5.47 20.80 6.95
CA GLY A 112 6.89 20.51 7.22
C GLY A 112 7.31 20.74 8.68
N ALA A 113 6.58 21.58 9.43
CA ALA A 113 6.77 21.75 10.86
C ALA A 113 6.59 20.43 11.64
N LEU A 114 5.69 19.55 11.19
CA LEU A 114 5.48 18.24 11.81
C LEU A 114 6.68 17.32 11.56
N ASP A 115 7.26 17.34 10.35
CA ASP A 115 8.46 16.57 10.05
C ASP A 115 9.63 17.00 10.95
N LYS A 116 9.82 18.31 11.12
CA LYS A 116 10.86 18.87 11.98
C LYS A 116 10.72 18.42 13.44
N ILE A 117 9.49 18.37 13.97
CA ILE A 117 9.20 17.86 15.31
C ILE A 117 9.49 16.35 15.39
N ASP A 118 9.01 15.60 14.41
CA ASP A 118 9.15 14.14 14.36
C ASP A 118 10.63 13.70 14.26
N LEU A 119 11.46 14.49 13.56
CA LEU A 119 12.90 14.28 13.35
C LEU A 119 13.80 14.91 14.42
N LYS A 120 13.24 15.66 15.38
CA LYS A 120 14.01 16.23 16.51
C LYS A 120 14.81 15.16 17.27
N HIS A 121 14.20 13.98 17.43
CA HIS A 121 14.89 12.76 17.83
C HIS A 121 15.00 11.88 16.59
N ARG A 122 16.21 11.62 16.11
CA ARG A 122 16.39 10.98 14.80
C ARG A 122 15.91 9.53 14.85
N PRO A 123 15.16 9.07 13.83
CA PRO A 123 14.81 7.66 13.70
C PRO A 123 16.04 6.87 13.22
N ALA A 124 16.14 5.59 13.57
CA ALA A 124 17.17 4.70 13.00
C ALA A 124 16.90 4.41 11.52
N ILE A 125 15.61 4.36 11.14
CA ILE A 125 15.13 4.18 9.76
C ILE A 125 14.27 5.39 9.36
N LEU A 126 14.71 6.11 8.33
CA LEU A 126 13.93 7.14 7.67
C LEU A 126 13.36 6.60 6.36
N ILE A 127 12.06 6.73 6.17
CA ILE A 127 11.36 6.36 4.93
C ILE A 127 10.82 7.64 4.31
N GLY A 128 10.86 7.80 3.00
CA GLY A 128 10.19 8.95 2.41
C GLY A 128 10.17 9.03 0.89
N THR A 129 9.35 9.96 0.39
CA THR A 129 9.34 10.30 -1.03
C THR A 129 10.54 11.19 -1.35
N PRO A 130 11.26 10.97 -2.48
CA PRO A 130 12.49 11.71 -2.82
C PRO A 130 12.37 13.23 -2.64
N GLY A 131 11.34 13.85 -3.23
CA GLY A 131 11.17 15.31 -3.12
C GLY A 131 11.06 15.85 -1.69
N ARG A 132 10.39 15.12 -0.78
CA ARG A 132 10.32 15.54 0.64
C ARG A 132 11.63 15.29 1.36
N VAL A 133 12.28 14.14 1.14
CA VAL A 133 13.57 13.83 1.78
C VAL A 133 14.63 14.84 1.38
N ALA A 134 14.75 15.16 0.09
CA ALA A 134 15.66 16.19 -0.41
C ALA A 134 15.37 17.56 0.23
N ASP A 135 14.10 17.96 0.32
CA ASP A 135 13.72 19.19 1.02
C ASP A 135 14.11 19.20 2.51
N ARG A 136 14.00 18.07 3.21
CA ARG A 136 14.46 17.94 4.60
C ARG A 136 15.98 18.03 4.68
N ILE A 137 16.73 17.38 3.79
CA ILE A 137 18.20 17.47 3.76
C ILE A 137 18.66 18.93 3.55
N ARG A 138 18.00 19.69 2.66
CA ARG A 138 18.32 21.10 2.42
C ARG A 138 18.04 22.02 3.61
N ARG A 139 17.00 21.75 4.39
CA ARG A 139 16.48 22.66 5.43
C ARG A 139 16.86 22.28 6.84
N ASP A 140 16.83 20.97 7.12
CA ASP A 140 17.06 20.41 8.43
C ASP A 140 18.51 19.91 8.44
N ASN A 141 19.40 20.71 9.04
CA ASN A 141 20.85 20.50 9.08
C ASN A 141 21.23 19.29 9.97
N PHE A 142 20.72 18.08 9.68
CA PHE A 142 21.05 16.84 10.37
C PHE A 142 22.14 16.07 9.64
N SER A 143 22.95 15.33 10.40
CA SER A 143 24.06 14.55 9.85
C SER A 143 23.52 13.38 9.01
N LEU A 144 24.11 13.21 7.83
CA LEU A 144 23.89 12.04 6.96
C LEU A 144 25.01 11.00 7.06
N ASN A 145 26.01 11.25 7.93
CA ASN A 145 27.24 10.45 7.99
C ASN A 145 27.03 9.01 8.46
N GLU A 146 26.01 8.77 9.28
CA GLU A 146 25.68 7.45 9.82
C GLU A 146 24.75 6.65 8.90
N ILE A 147 24.27 7.26 7.80
CA ILE A 147 23.47 6.55 6.80
C ILE A 147 24.40 5.66 5.99
N HIS A 148 24.37 4.37 6.28
CA HIS A 148 25.22 3.36 5.64
C HIS A 148 24.48 2.50 4.62
N THR A 149 23.14 2.52 4.68
CA THR A 149 22.27 1.75 3.80
C THR A 149 21.26 2.66 3.11
N LEU A 150 21.15 2.50 1.79
CA LEU A 150 20.10 3.09 0.96
C LEU A 150 19.24 1.99 0.33
N VAL A 151 17.93 2.11 0.48
CA VAL A 151 16.95 1.29 -0.23
C VAL A 151 16.16 2.17 -1.20
N LEU A 152 16.04 1.74 -2.45
CA LEU A 152 15.17 2.33 -3.47
C LEU A 152 14.08 1.30 -3.80
N ASP A 153 12.92 1.41 -3.16
CA ASP A 153 11.80 0.47 -3.35
C ASP A 153 10.85 1.00 -4.46
N GLU A 154 10.38 0.10 -5.33
CA GLU A 154 9.68 0.47 -6.57
C GLU A 154 10.48 1.52 -7.39
N PHE A 155 11.77 1.23 -7.63
CA PHE A 155 12.73 2.15 -8.25
C PHE A 155 12.31 2.60 -9.65
N ASP A 156 11.80 1.68 -10.46
CA ASP A 156 11.25 1.94 -11.79
C ASP A 156 10.13 2.99 -11.76
N LYS A 157 9.34 3.01 -10.69
CA LYS A 157 8.27 3.99 -10.49
C LYS A 157 8.77 5.33 -10.03
N SER A 158 9.83 5.37 -9.24
CA SER A 158 10.45 6.63 -8.85
C SER A 158 10.96 7.40 -10.07
N LEU A 159 11.51 6.69 -11.08
CA LEU A 159 11.92 7.29 -12.34
C LEU A 159 10.74 7.74 -13.21
N GLU A 160 9.69 6.92 -13.34
CA GLU A 160 8.48 7.30 -14.08
C GLU A 160 7.77 8.54 -13.53
N VAL A 161 7.83 8.75 -12.22
CA VAL A 161 7.25 9.94 -11.55
C VAL A 161 8.15 11.18 -11.73
N GLY A 162 9.40 11.00 -12.19
CA GLY A 162 10.34 12.08 -12.45
C GLY A 162 11.20 12.48 -11.24
N PHE A 163 11.39 11.59 -10.25
CA PHE A 163 12.21 11.88 -9.06
C PHE A 163 13.72 11.75 -9.27
N GLU A 164 14.18 11.68 -10.51
CA GLU A 164 15.60 11.44 -10.83
C GLU A 164 16.52 12.51 -10.23
N ALA A 165 16.14 13.79 -10.35
CA ALA A 165 16.94 14.90 -9.85
C ALA A 165 17.07 14.86 -8.32
N GLU A 166 15.95 14.64 -7.61
CA GLU A 166 15.97 14.60 -6.14
C GLU A 166 16.65 13.34 -5.61
N MET A 167 16.51 12.20 -6.28
CA MET A 167 17.27 10.99 -5.90
C MET A 167 18.77 11.19 -6.12
N THR A 168 19.18 11.85 -7.18
CA THR A 168 20.60 12.20 -7.43
C THR A 168 21.15 13.05 -6.30
N GLU A 169 20.48 14.15 -5.96
CA GLU A 169 20.86 15.04 -4.87
C GLU A 169 21.01 14.29 -3.53
N ILE A 170 20.04 13.42 -3.21
CA ILE A 170 20.07 12.63 -1.97
C ILE A 170 21.28 11.69 -1.95
N VAL A 171 21.54 10.97 -3.04
CA VAL A 171 22.67 10.01 -3.10
C VAL A 171 24.00 10.72 -2.98
N GLU A 172 24.17 11.87 -3.64
CA GLU A 172 25.37 12.69 -3.56
C GLU A 172 25.62 13.24 -2.16
N ALA A 173 24.56 13.55 -1.41
CA ALA A 173 24.64 14.01 -0.02
C ALA A 173 25.04 12.89 0.97
N MET A 174 25.04 11.61 0.57
CA MET A 174 25.31 10.45 1.44
C MET A 174 26.52 9.63 0.98
N PRO A 175 27.75 10.18 1.01
CA PRO A 175 28.94 9.50 0.49
C PRO A 175 29.36 8.24 1.27
N ARG A 176 28.83 8.05 2.49
CA ARG A 176 29.15 6.91 3.36
C ARG A 176 28.24 5.70 3.18
N VAL A 177 27.34 5.71 2.19
CA VAL A 177 26.50 4.55 1.87
C VAL A 177 27.35 3.40 1.33
N LYS A 178 27.39 2.30 2.09
CA LYS A 178 28.14 1.08 1.79
C LYS A 178 27.28 -0.04 1.23
N GLN A 179 25.97 0.04 1.44
CA GLN A 179 25.00 -0.95 0.98
C GLN A 179 23.84 -0.28 0.24
N ARG A 180 23.55 -0.75 -0.97
CA ARG A 180 22.44 -0.27 -1.81
C ARG A 180 21.53 -1.41 -2.19
N ILE A 181 20.23 -1.25 -1.97
CA ILE A 181 19.22 -2.25 -2.30
C ILE A 181 18.20 -1.59 -3.22
N LEU A 182 18.05 -2.13 -4.43
CA LEU A 182 17.03 -1.69 -5.36
C LEU A 182 15.97 -2.77 -5.46
N THR A 183 14.71 -2.35 -5.47
CA THR A 183 13.62 -3.24 -5.85
C THR A 183 12.91 -2.68 -7.08
N SER A 184 12.47 -3.57 -7.95
CA SER A 184 11.68 -3.21 -9.14
C SER A 184 10.73 -4.33 -9.50
N ALA A 185 9.59 -3.96 -10.08
CA ALA A 185 8.67 -4.92 -10.68
C ALA A 185 8.97 -5.16 -12.17
N THR A 186 9.99 -4.50 -12.73
CA THR A 186 10.40 -4.64 -14.13
C THR A 186 11.92 -4.66 -14.30
N SER A 187 12.39 -5.31 -15.36
CA SER A 187 13.80 -5.37 -15.75
C SER A 187 14.23 -4.28 -16.73
N ASP A 188 13.28 -3.61 -17.38
CA ASP A 188 13.55 -2.81 -18.59
C ASP A 188 14.05 -1.39 -18.28
N VAL A 189 14.06 -1.03 -17.00
CA VAL A 189 14.54 0.27 -16.56
C VAL A 189 16.05 0.23 -16.37
N GLY A 190 16.77 0.93 -17.23
CA GLY A 190 18.20 1.15 -17.08
C GLY A 190 18.50 1.83 -15.75
N ILE A 191 19.37 1.23 -14.94
CA ILE A 191 19.77 1.79 -13.64
C ILE A 191 20.71 2.97 -13.90
N PRO A 192 20.32 4.21 -13.54
CA PRO A 192 21.13 5.39 -13.77
C PRO A 192 22.44 5.35 -12.97
N LYS A 193 23.47 6.01 -13.51
CA LYS A 193 24.81 6.04 -12.89
C LYS A 193 24.82 6.66 -11.50
N PHE A 194 23.94 7.63 -11.22
CA PHE A 194 23.89 8.32 -9.93
C PHE A 194 23.62 7.35 -8.77
N VAL A 195 22.93 6.22 -9.02
CA VAL A 195 22.65 5.22 -7.98
C VAL A 195 23.96 4.68 -7.38
N GLY A 196 25.02 4.59 -8.19
CA GLY A 196 26.36 4.24 -7.74
C GLY A 196 26.54 2.77 -7.33
N LEU A 197 25.81 1.84 -7.98
CA LEU A 197 25.98 0.41 -7.72
C LEU A 197 27.36 -0.10 -8.12
N GLN A 198 27.92 -0.99 -7.30
CA GLN A 198 29.23 -1.60 -7.43
C GLN A 198 29.09 -3.12 -7.42
N ARG A 199 29.21 -3.74 -8.60
CA ARG A 199 29.07 -5.21 -8.79
C ARG A 199 27.80 -5.76 -8.11
N PRO A 200 26.60 -5.24 -8.44
CA PRO A 200 25.37 -5.66 -7.79
C PRO A 200 25.04 -7.12 -8.09
N VAL A 201 24.47 -7.80 -7.10
CA VAL A 201 23.88 -9.13 -7.29
C VAL A 201 22.42 -8.97 -7.69
N PHE A 202 22.04 -9.56 -8.82
CA PHE A 202 20.68 -9.56 -9.32
C PHE A 202 19.95 -10.81 -8.84
N ILE A 203 18.78 -10.60 -8.23
CA ILE A 203 17.86 -11.65 -7.79
C ILE A 203 16.58 -11.46 -8.60
N ASN A 204 16.23 -12.43 -9.46
CA ASN A 204 15.14 -12.28 -10.42
C ASN A 204 14.03 -13.31 -10.20
N TYR A 205 12.90 -12.81 -9.68
CA TYR A 205 11.65 -13.53 -9.46
C TYR A 205 10.50 -12.95 -10.30
N LEU A 206 10.77 -12.26 -11.42
CA LEU A 206 9.72 -11.68 -12.27
C LEU A 206 8.77 -12.73 -12.87
N ARG A 207 9.25 -13.96 -13.05
CA ARG A 207 8.50 -15.07 -13.66
C ARG A 207 8.01 -16.11 -12.64
N GLU A 208 8.50 -16.06 -11.41
CA GLU A 208 8.11 -16.99 -10.35
C GLU A 208 6.98 -16.40 -9.53
N GLY A 209 5.78 -16.95 -9.69
CA GLY A 209 4.57 -16.42 -9.05
C GLY A 209 3.68 -15.63 -10.00
N THR A 210 3.51 -16.10 -11.25
CA THR A 210 2.33 -15.74 -12.05
C THR A 210 1.10 -16.15 -11.23
N SER A 211 0.58 -15.19 -10.49
CA SER A 211 -0.76 -15.27 -9.98
C SER A 211 -1.68 -15.67 -11.14
N GLN A 212 -2.60 -16.61 -10.91
CA GLN A 212 -3.60 -17.03 -11.90
C GLN A 212 -4.63 -15.89 -12.08
N LEU A 213 -4.15 -14.73 -12.53
CA LEU A 213 -4.99 -13.61 -12.87
C LEU A 213 -5.86 -14.04 -14.05
N THR A 214 -7.14 -14.27 -13.77
CA THR A 214 -8.10 -14.54 -14.83
C THR A 214 -8.44 -13.20 -15.47
N ILE A 215 -8.14 -13.07 -16.76
CA ILE A 215 -8.47 -11.87 -17.53
C ILE A 215 -9.75 -12.16 -18.32
N LYS A 216 -10.76 -11.31 -18.13
CA LYS A 216 -12.03 -11.37 -18.86
C LYS A 216 -12.28 -10.06 -19.58
N THR A 217 -12.70 -10.12 -20.83
CA THR A 217 -13.06 -8.95 -21.63
C THR A 217 -14.58 -8.85 -21.70
N ILE A 218 -15.15 -7.79 -21.13
CA ILE A 218 -16.57 -7.46 -21.23
C ILE A 218 -16.75 -6.56 -22.45
N LEU A 219 -17.35 -7.11 -23.51
CA LEU A 219 -17.62 -6.42 -24.76
C LEU A 219 -18.89 -5.57 -24.62
N THR A 220 -18.78 -4.29 -24.96
CA THR A 220 -19.90 -3.36 -25.04
C THR A 220 -20.16 -2.95 -26.48
N SER A 221 -21.45 -2.87 -26.82
CA SER A 221 -21.95 -2.37 -28.10
C SER A 221 -21.96 -0.84 -28.20
N GLU A 222 -21.86 -0.14 -27.06
CA GLU A 222 -21.84 1.32 -26.97
C GLU A 222 -20.43 1.86 -26.69
N LYS A 223 -20.08 2.97 -27.37
CA LYS A 223 -18.81 3.69 -27.16
C LYS A 223 -18.73 4.37 -25.79
N ASP A 224 -19.86 4.89 -25.30
CA ASP A 224 -19.93 5.43 -23.95
C ASP A 224 -20.23 4.31 -22.96
N LYS A 225 -19.25 3.99 -22.11
CA LYS A 225 -19.25 2.73 -21.37
C LYS A 225 -19.92 2.84 -20.00
N LEU A 226 -20.61 3.94 -19.69
CA LEU A 226 -21.22 4.17 -18.37
C LEU A 226 -22.32 3.15 -18.03
N GLN A 227 -23.26 2.92 -18.95
CA GLN A 227 -24.32 1.91 -18.72
C GLN A 227 -23.74 0.49 -18.64
N SER A 228 -22.75 0.20 -19.48
CA SER A 228 -22.04 -1.08 -19.47
C SER A 228 -21.24 -1.27 -18.17
N LEU A 229 -20.67 -0.20 -17.61
CA LEU A 229 -20.01 -0.23 -16.30
C LEU A 229 -21.01 -0.59 -15.20
N LYS A 230 -22.19 0.01 -15.18
CA LYS A 230 -23.25 -0.33 -14.21
C LYS A 230 -23.60 -1.82 -14.28
N LYS A 231 -23.88 -2.33 -15.48
CA LYS A 231 -24.21 -3.75 -15.71
C LYS A 231 -23.05 -4.67 -15.29
N ALA A 232 -21.81 -4.31 -15.64
CA ALA A 232 -20.62 -5.05 -15.25
C ALA A 232 -20.46 -5.11 -13.73
N LEU A 233 -20.66 -3.99 -13.01
CA LEU A 233 -20.60 -3.96 -11.55
C LEU A 233 -21.72 -4.77 -10.91
N ALA A 234 -22.93 -4.78 -11.48
CA ALA A 234 -24.03 -5.62 -11.02
C ALA A 234 -23.75 -7.12 -11.20
N PHE A 235 -23.12 -7.50 -12.32
CA PHE A 235 -22.65 -8.87 -12.58
C PHE A 235 -21.53 -9.30 -11.62
N ILE A 236 -20.57 -8.41 -11.32
CA ILE A 236 -19.48 -8.69 -10.39
C ILE A 236 -20.00 -8.77 -8.94
N GLY A 237 -21.02 -7.96 -8.62
CA GLY A 237 -21.64 -7.89 -7.31
C GLY A 237 -20.80 -7.15 -6.26
N HIS A 238 -21.14 -7.34 -4.99
CA HIS A 238 -20.53 -6.67 -3.83
C HIS A 238 -19.17 -7.25 -3.43
N GLN A 239 -18.23 -7.29 -4.37
CA GLN A 239 -16.85 -7.71 -4.12
C GLN A 239 -15.95 -6.48 -3.97
N PRO A 240 -14.88 -6.53 -3.14
CA PRO A 240 -13.89 -5.45 -3.08
C PRO A 240 -13.12 -5.34 -4.40
N GLY A 241 -13.18 -4.17 -5.04
CA GLY A 241 -12.54 -3.96 -6.33
C GLY A 241 -12.18 -2.52 -6.67
N ILE A 242 -11.32 -2.39 -7.68
CA ILE A 242 -10.89 -1.08 -8.21
C ILE A 242 -11.36 -0.94 -9.65
N VAL A 243 -11.96 0.22 -9.97
CA VAL A 243 -12.22 0.64 -11.34
C VAL A 243 -11.18 1.68 -11.75
N PHE A 244 -10.40 1.36 -12.78
CA PHE A 244 -9.34 2.24 -13.27
C PHE A 244 -9.79 3.15 -14.41
N CYS A 245 -9.56 4.45 -14.22
CA CYS A 245 -9.71 5.48 -15.23
C CYS A 245 -8.37 6.18 -15.48
N ASN A 246 -8.01 6.44 -16.74
CA ASN A 246 -6.73 7.09 -17.06
C ASN A 246 -6.69 8.58 -16.66
N PHE A 247 -7.84 9.26 -16.68
CA PHE A 247 -7.94 10.71 -16.48
C PHE A 247 -8.84 11.05 -15.29
N LYS A 248 -8.54 12.17 -14.62
CA LYS A 248 -9.31 12.66 -13.47
C LYS A 248 -10.73 13.02 -13.90
N GLU A 249 -10.89 13.67 -15.05
CA GLU A 249 -12.17 14.13 -15.58
C GLU A 249 -13.09 12.93 -15.88
N ALA A 250 -12.52 11.87 -16.44
CA ALA A 250 -13.25 10.61 -16.66
C ALA A 250 -13.65 9.95 -15.33
N LEU A 251 -12.76 9.95 -14.34
CA LEU A 251 -13.05 9.42 -13.00
C LEU A 251 -14.20 10.19 -12.34
N GLU A 252 -14.19 11.52 -12.39
CA GLU A 252 -15.27 12.36 -11.86
C GLU A 252 -16.59 12.10 -12.58
N ARG A 253 -16.58 11.98 -13.92
CA ARG A 253 -17.76 11.63 -14.71
C ARG A 253 -18.34 10.28 -14.30
N VAL A 254 -17.49 9.27 -14.13
CA VAL A 254 -17.90 7.94 -13.64
C VAL A 254 -18.44 8.05 -12.22
N SER A 255 -17.81 8.85 -11.34
CA SER A 255 -18.24 9.04 -9.96
C SER A 255 -19.65 9.65 -9.85
N VAL A 256 -19.93 10.70 -10.62
CA VAL A 256 -21.27 11.32 -10.69
C VAL A 256 -22.29 10.29 -11.13
N PHE A 257 -22.01 9.59 -12.24
CA PHE A 257 -22.92 8.56 -12.77
C PHE A 257 -23.21 7.43 -11.78
N LEU A 258 -22.19 6.92 -11.09
CA LEU A 258 -22.38 5.87 -10.07
C LEU A 258 -23.19 6.38 -8.88
N THR A 259 -22.98 7.65 -8.47
CA THR A 259 -23.75 8.29 -7.40
C THR A 259 -25.24 8.41 -7.76
N GLU A 260 -25.55 8.86 -8.97
CA GLU A 260 -26.92 8.97 -9.49
C GLU A 260 -27.63 7.60 -9.57
N ASN A 261 -26.85 6.52 -9.72
CA ASN A 261 -27.34 5.14 -9.74
C ASN A 261 -27.25 4.43 -8.38
N ILE A 262 -26.98 5.16 -7.29
CA ILE A 262 -26.94 4.62 -5.91
C ILE A 262 -25.88 3.52 -5.75
N ILE A 263 -24.78 3.62 -6.50
CA ILE A 263 -23.63 2.71 -6.38
C ILE A 263 -22.58 3.39 -5.49
N HIS A 264 -22.46 2.90 -4.26
CA HIS A 264 -21.48 3.41 -3.29
C HIS A 264 -20.06 3.14 -3.75
N HIS A 265 -19.23 4.18 -3.79
CA HIS A 265 -17.82 4.11 -4.18
C HIS A 265 -17.02 5.24 -3.53
N GLU A 266 -15.71 5.08 -3.47
CA GLU A 266 -14.77 6.12 -3.08
C GLU A 266 -13.89 6.53 -4.26
N ARG A 267 -13.50 7.80 -4.31
CA ARG A 267 -12.56 8.31 -5.32
C ARG A 267 -11.13 8.21 -4.80
N PHE A 268 -10.19 8.00 -5.71
CA PHE A 268 -8.77 7.94 -5.37
C PHE A 268 -7.88 8.39 -6.53
N HIS A 269 -7.56 9.68 -6.56
CA HIS A 269 -6.67 10.26 -7.58
C HIS A 269 -5.71 11.29 -6.96
N GLY A 270 -4.62 11.63 -7.67
CA GLY A 270 -3.55 12.50 -7.16
C GLY A 270 -3.96 13.95 -6.89
N GLY A 271 -5.12 14.37 -7.37
CA GLY A 271 -5.69 15.70 -7.16
C GLY A 271 -6.60 15.82 -5.94
N MET A 272 -6.70 14.78 -5.11
CA MET A 272 -7.43 14.81 -3.84
C MET A 272 -6.53 15.31 -2.71
N GLU A 273 -7.15 15.94 -1.71
CA GLU A 273 -6.46 16.23 -0.45
C GLU A 273 -6.01 14.95 0.24
N GLN A 274 -4.87 15.02 0.94
CA GLN A 274 -4.28 13.84 1.58
C GLN A 274 -5.24 13.19 2.59
N VAL A 275 -5.98 14.02 3.34
CA VAL A 275 -6.95 13.55 4.33
C VAL A 275 -8.07 12.74 3.66
N ASP A 276 -8.53 13.16 2.49
CA ASP A 276 -9.60 12.47 1.77
C ASP A 276 -9.10 11.18 1.12
N ARG A 277 -7.87 11.17 0.59
CA ARG A 277 -7.20 9.93 0.14
C ARG A 277 -7.10 8.92 1.27
N GLU A 278 -6.67 9.35 2.46
CA GLU A 278 -6.57 8.47 3.62
C GLU A 278 -7.95 7.92 4.05
N ARG A 279 -8.99 8.76 4.06
CA ARG A 279 -10.37 8.35 4.37
C ARG A 279 -10.90 7.32 3.37
N ALA A 280 -10.72 7.54 2.07
CA ALA A 280 -11.13 6.61 1.02
C ALA A 280 -10.49 5.22 1.24
N LEU A 281 -9.19 5.17 1.52
CA LEU A 281 -8.50 3.91 1.80
C LEU A 281 -8.95 3.26 3.10
N VAL A 282 -9.23 4.03 4.15
CA VAL A 282 -9.77 3.51 5.41
C VAL A 282 -11.12 2.84 5.17
N LYS A 283 -12.04 3.53 4.47
CA LYS A 283 -13.38 3.00 4.15
C LYS A 283 -13.30 1.74 3.30
N PHE A 284 -12.32 1.69 2.39
CA PHE A 284 -12.04 0.48 1.62
C PHE A 284 -11.53 -0.67 2.49
N ARG A 285 -10.49 -0.43 3.30
CA ARG A 285 -9.89 -1.45 4.17
C ARG A 285 -10.85 -2.01 5.22
N ASN A 286 -11.73 -1.16 5.75
CA ASN A 286 -12.67 -1.56 6.79
C ASN A 286 -13.98 -2.14 6.24
N GLY A 287 -14.14 -2.20 4.92
CA GLY A 287 -15.29 -2.81 4.23
C GLY A 287 -16.55 -1.94 4.15
N THR A 288 -16.52 -0.69 4.63
CA THR A 288 -17.67 0.23 4.57
C THR A 288 -17.91 0.76 3.16
N CYS A 289 -16.89 0.75 2.30
CA CYS A 289 -17.04 0.96 0.87
C CYS A 289 -16.14 -0.02 0.12
N GLN A 290 -16.69 -0.86 -0.76
CA GLN A 290 -15.93 -1.92 -1.44
C GLN A 290 -15.55 -1.59 -2.89
N LEU A 291 -15.85 -0.38 -3.37
CA LEU A 291 -15.52 0.06 -4.72
C LEU A 291 -14.64 1.30 -4.69
N LEU A 292 -13.46 1.23 -5.30
CA LEU A 292 -12.55 2.36 -5.44
C LEU A 292 -12.45 2.77 -6.90
N LEU A 293 -12.75 4.02 -7.22
CA LEU A 293 -12.43 4.63 -8.51
C LEU A 293 -11.04 5.22 -8.44
N ALA A 294 -10.10 4.78 -9.28
CA ALA A 294 -8.72 5.22 -9.19
C ALA A 294 -8.09 5.60 -10.53
N THR A 295 -7.14 6.54 -10.48
CA THR A 295 -6.16 6.74 -11.56
C THR A 295 -4.86 6.03 -11.24
N ASP A 296 -4.03 5.81 -12.26
CA ASP A 296 -2.73 5.13 -12.12
C ASP A 296 -1.79 5.82 -11.15
N LEU A 297 -1.70 7.15 -11.24
CA LEU A 297 -0.81 7.93 -10.41
C LEU A 297 -1.14 7.74 -8.92
N ALA A 298 -2.43 7.60 -8.61
CA ALA A 298 -2.86 7.46 -7.24
C ALA A 298 -2.74 6.02 -6.74
N SER A 299 -3.02 5.01 -7.57
CA SER A 299 -3.05 3.61 -7.11
C SER A 299 -1.69 2.96 -6.86
N ARG A 300 -0.60 3.64 -7.19
CA ARG A 300 0.78 3.16 -7.00
C ARG A 300 1.16 3.05 -5.52
N GLY A 301 1.71 1.90 -5.14
CA GLY A 301 2.12 1.66 -3.75
C GLY A 301 0.95 1.49 -2.77
N LEU A 302 -0.27 1.25 -3.26
CA LEU A 302 -1.41 0.97 -2.39
C LEU A 302 -1.29 -0.42 -1.75
N ASP A 303 -1.27 -0.42 -0.41
CA ASP A 303 -1.57 -1.60 0.39
C ASP A 303 -3.05 -1.68 0.68
N ILE A 304 -3.77 -2.20 -0.30
CA ILE A 304 -5.18 -2.53 -0.13
C ILE A 304 -5.28 -4.03 0.16
N PRO A 305 -5.90 -4.43 1.29
CA PRO A 305 -6.26 -5.81 1.57
C PRO A 305 -7.15 -6.37 0.47
N GLU A 306 -6.94 -7.65 0.14
CA GLU A 306 -7.77 -8.52 -0.71
C GLU A 306 -8.69 -7.81 -1.71
N ILE A 307 -8.11 -7.35 -2.83
CA ILE A 307 -8.86 -6.96 -4.02
C ILE A 307 -9.27 -8.24 -4.74
N ARG A 308 -10.58 -8.40 -4.98
CA ARG A 308 -11.17 -9.55 -5.68
C ARG A 308 -11.27 -9.30 -7.18
N PHE A 309 -11.47 -8.05 -7.58
CA PHE A 309 -11.50 -7.69 -8.98
C PHE A 309 -10.84 -6.34 -9.28
N ILE A 310 -10.33 -6.23 -10.51
CA ILE A 310 -9.93 -4.98 -11.12
C ILE A 310 -10.74 -4.82 -12.38
N LEU A 311 -11.32 -3.64 -12.60
CA LEU A 311 -12.06 -3.32 -13.82
C LEU A 311 -11.37 -2.15 -14.52
N HIS A 312 -10.84 -2.39 -15.71
CA HIS A 312 -10.26 -1.38 -16.57
C HIS A 312 -11.38 -0.68 -17.35
N TYR A 313 -11.88 0.44 -16.83
CA TYR A 313 -12.81 1.31 -17.58
C TYR A 313 -12.07 1.93 -18.76
N HIS A 314 -10.82 2.34 -18.53
CA HIS A 314 -9.86 2.65 -19.59
C HIS A 314 -8.65 1.73 -19.47
N LEU A 315 -8.16 1.19 -20.58
CA LEU A 315 -6.90 0.47 -20.62
C LEU A 315 -5.72 1.45 -20.44
N PRO A 316 -4.66 1.07 -19.73
CA PRO A 316 -3.48 1.91 -19.63
C PRO A 316 -2.75 2.02 -20.99
N PRO A 317 -1.89 3.03 -21.18
CA PRO A 317 -1.12 3.18 -22.42
C PRO A 317 -0.05 2.10 -22.64
N SER A 318 0.38 1.37 -21.59
CA SER A 318 1.47 0.39 -21.69
C SER A 318 1.17 -0.92 -20.95
N GLU A 319 1.76 -2.02 -21.43
CA GLU A 319 1.73 -3.33 -20.77
C GLU A 319 2.29 -3.25 -19.35
N LYS A 320 3.39 -2.52 -19.18
CA LYS A 320 4.00 -2.28 -17.88
C LYS A 320 2.97 -1.77 -16.88
N GLU A 321 2.22 -0.74 -17.23
CA GLU A 321 1.20 -0.18 -16.33
C GLU A 321 0.01 -1.12 -16.13
N PHE A 322 -0.37 -1.90 -17.13
CA PHE A 322 -1.37 -2.98 -17.00
C PHE A 322 -0.94 -4.00 -15.94
N THR A 323 0.29 -4.50 -16.00
CA THR A 323 0.86 -5.41 -15.00
C THR A 323 0.88 -4.79 -13.60
N HIS A 324 1.17 -3.49 -13.48
CA HIS A 324 1.16 -2.80 -12.18
C HIS A 324 -0.24 -2.63 -11.58
N ARG A 325 -1.25 -2.29 -12.42
CA ARG A 325 -2.65 -2.27 -11.99
C ARG A 325 -3.03 -3.63 -11.45
N ASN A 326 -2.75 -4.68 -12.21
CA ASN A 326 -3.17 -6.04 -11.90
C ASN A 326 -2.38 -6.69 -10.75
N GLY A 327 -1.16 -6.24 -10.47
CA GLY A 327 -0.41 -6.63 -9.25
C GLY A 327 -1.07 -6.19 -7.92
N ARG A 328 -2.22 -5.51 -7.98
CA ARG A 328 -3.04 -5.15 -6.81
C ARG A 328 -4.09 -6.21 -6.47
N THR A 329 -4.50 -7.05 -7.42
CA THR A 329 -5.35 -8.22 -7.18
C THR A 329 -4.50 -9.49 -7.07
N ALA A 330 -5.10 -10.58 -6.58
CA ALA A 330 -4.53 -11.92 -6.64
C ALA A 330 -3.12 -12.06 -5.98
N ARG A 331 -2.92 -11.40 -4.83
CA ARG A 331 -1.69 -11.51 -4.02
C ARG A 331 -1.63 -12.86 -3.29
N MET A 332 -0.45 -13.49 -3.25
CA MET A 332 -0.16 -14.72 -2.49
C MET A 332 -1.13 -15.90 -2.74
N ASN A 333 -1.17 -16.40 -3.99
CA ASN A 333 -1.90 -17.62 -4.38
C ASN A 333 -3.44 -17.57 -4.20
N ARG A 334 -4.07 -16.41 -4.42
CA ARG A 334 -5.54 -16.27 -4.38
C ARG A 334 -6.10 -15.85 -5.73
N ASP A 335 -7.31 -16.31 -6.03
CA ASP A 335 -8.04 -16.01 -7.27
C ASP A 335 -8.49 -14.54 -7.30
N GLY A 336 -8.13 -13.83 -8.37
CA GLY A 336 -8.60 -12.49 -8.66
C GLY A 336 -8.87 -12.32 -10.15
N VAL A 337 -9.87 -11.52 -10.50
CA VAL A 337 -10.30 -11.33 -11.90
C VAL A 337 -9.98 -9.91 -12.36
N ALA A 338 -9.32 -9.78 -13.50
CA ALA A 338 -9.16 -8.51 -14.21
C ALA A 338 -10.18 -8.45 -15.34
N TYR A 339 -11.12 -7.51 -15.22
CA TYR A 339 -12.11 -7.20 -16.24
C TYR A 339 -11.63 -6.06 -17.12
N ILE A 340 -11.75 -6.22 -18.43
CA ILE A 340 -11.53 -5.16 -19.42
C ILE A 340 -12.88 -4.75 -19.97
N LEU A 341 -13.30 -3.50 -19.76
CA LEU A 341 -14.54 -2.99 -20.35
C LEU A 341 -14.24 -2.38 -21.71
N HIS A 342 -14.56 -3.10 -22.78
CA HIS A 342 -14.09 -2.82 -24.13
C HIS A 342 -15.23 -2.57 -25.12
N TYR A 343 -15.17 -1.43 -25.83
CA TYR A 343 -16.09 -1.17 -26.93
C TYR A 343 -15.68 -1.99 -28.15
N LYS A 344 -16.59 -2.81 -28.66
CA LYS A 344 -16.32 -3.80 -29.72
C LYS A 344 -15.66 -3.26 -31.00
N ASP A 345 -15.89 -1.99 -31.32
CA ASP A 345 -15.33 -1.35 -32.52
C ASP A 345 -14.06 -0.52 -32.23
N GLU A 346 -13.59 -0.50 -30.98
CA GLU A 346 -12.30 0.09 -30.59
C GLU A 346 -11.17 -0.92 -30.83
N LYS A 347 -10.00 -0.47 -31.28
CA LYS A 347 -8.85 -1.36 -31.43
C LYS A 347 -8.22 -1.60 -30.06
N LEU A 348 -8.05 -2.86 -29.66
CA LEU A 348 -7.28 -3.21 -28.46
C LEU A 348 -5.79 -2.92 -28.66
N PRO A 349 -5.07 -2.47 -27.62
CA PRO A 349 -3.61 -2.40 -27.64
C PRO A 349 -2.99 -3.77 -27.95
N GLU A 350 -1.85 -3.79 -28.63
CA GLU A 350 -1.14 -5.02 -29.03
C GLU A 350 -0.87 -5.94 -27.83
N TYR A 351 -0.41 -5.36 -26.72
CA TYR A 351 -0.14 -6.08 -25.48
C TYR A 351 -1.37 -6.74 -24.83
N ILE A 352 -2.60 -6.36 -25.22
CA ILE A 352 -3.83 -7.04 -24.78
C ILE A 352 -4.23 -8.14 -25.77
N GLN A 353 -3.99 -7.95 -27.06
CA GLN A 353 -4.37 -8.93 -28.10
C GLN A 353 -3.61 -10.25 -27.93
N GLU A 354 -2.38 -10.18 -27.43
CA GLU A 354 -1.55 -11.36 -27.12
C GLU A 354 -2.02 -12.11 -25.86
N ILE A 355 -2.87 -11.50 -25.03
CA ILE A 355 -3.37 -12.09 -23.79
C ILE A 355 -4.62 -12.92 -24.10
N VAL A 356 -4.56 -14.21 -23.77
CA VAL A 356 -5.75 -15.08 -23.79
C VAL A 356 -6.72 -14.59 -22.72
N SER A 357 -7.89 -14.11 -23.15
CA SER A 357 -8.98 -13.67 -22.26
C SER A 357 -10.31 -14.27 -22.68
N GLU A 358 -11.13 -14.63 -21.68
CA GLU A 358 -12.52 -15.03 -21.90
C GLU A 358 -13.33 -13.78 -22.27
N SER A 359 -14.05 -13.82 -23.40
CA SER A 359 -14.91 -12.71 -23.83
C SER A 359 -16.34 -12.93 -23.34
N LEU A 360 -16.89 -11.92 -22.66
CA LEU A 360 -18.26 -11.88 -22.16
C LEU A 360 -19.03 -10.77 -22.89
N GLN A 361 -20.23 -11.06 -23.39
CA GLN A 361 -21.10 -10.04 -23.96
C GLN A 361 -21.86 -9.33 -22.83
N ILE A 362 -21.87 -7.99 -22.85
CA ILE A 362 -22.55 -7.21 -21.80
C ILE A 362 -24.05 -7.53 -21.72
N GLU A 363 -24.68 -7.90 -22.83
CA GLU A 363 -26.10 -8.25 -22.93
C GLU A 363 -26.43 -9.61 -22.28
N GLU A 364 -25.44 -10.49 -22.11
CA GLU A 364 -25.60 -11.83 -21.54
C GLU A 364 -25.28 -11.87 -20.04
N LEU A 365 -24.76 -10.78 -19.48
CA LEU A 365 -24.41 -10.70 -18.07
C LEU A 365 -25.66 -10.73 -17.20
N GLN A 366 -25.70 -11.68 -16.27
CA GLN A 366 -26.74 -11.78 -15.25
C GLN A 366 -26.27 -11.14 -13.95
N GLU A 367 -27.14 -10.36 -13.30
CA GLU A 367 -26.81 -9.75 -12.02
C GLU A 367 -26.46 -10.82 -10.97
N ALA A 368 -25.46 -10.52 -10.14
CA ALA A 368 -25.03 -11.45 -9.11
C ALA A 368 -26.15 -11.69 -8.10
N THR A 369 -26.51 -12.96 -7.87
CA THR A 369 -27.45 -13.38 -6.82
C THR A 369 -26.78 -13.32 -5.44
N ILE A 370 -26.48 -12.12 -4.96
CA ILE A 370 -25.86 -11.91 -3.65
C ILE A 370 -26.87 -11.16 -2.77
N SER A 371 -27.14 -11.68 -1.56
CA SER A 371 -27.92 -10.96 -0.56
C SER A 371 -27.30 -9.58 -0.29
N PRO A 372 -28.11 -8.51 -0.10
CA PRO A 372 -27.55 -7.20 0.19
C PRO A 372 -26.67 -7.31 1.44
N PRO A 373 -25.38 -6.92 1.37
CA PRO A 373 -24.48 -7.03 2.50
C PRO A 373 -24.99 -6.17 3.66
N ILE A 374 -24.68 -6.58 4.89
CA ILE A 374 -24.86 -5.73 6.08
C ILE A 374 -24.14 -4.42 5.78
N LYS A 375 -24.88 -3.30 5.85
CA LYS A 375 -24.29 -1.99 5.58
C LYS A 375 -23.48 -1.55 6.79
N TRP A 376 -22.23 -1.18 6.54
CA TRP A 376 -21.32 -0.66 7.54
C TRP A 376 -21.12 0.84 7.32
N LYS A 377 -20.98 1.61 8.40
CA LYS A 377 -20.63 3.03 8.38
C LYS A 377 -19.30 3.25 9.09
N THR A 378 -18.43 4.09 8.53
CA THR A 378 -17.17 4.47 9.17
C THR A 378 -17.41 5.66 10.10
N LEU A 379 -16.93 5.54 11.33
CA LEU A 379 -16.88 6.61 12.32
C LEU A 379 -15.45 7.12 12.47
N TYR A 380 -15.30 8.44 12.49
CA TYR A 380 -14.06 9.15 12.78
C TYR A 380 -14.00 9.58 14.23
N ILE A 381 -12.81 9.47 14.83
CA ILE A 381 -12.53 9.83 16.21
C ILE A 381 -11.28 10.71 16.26
N THR A 382 -11.35 11.86 16.94
CA THR A 382 -10.25 12.86 17.02
C THR A 382 -9.05 12.42 17.89
N GLY A 383 -8.96 11.15 18.27
CA GLY A 383 -7.91 10.62 19.15
C GLY A 383 -7.18 9.44 18.53
N GLY A 384 -5.85 9.40 18.68
CA GLY A 384 -5.00 8.38 18.07
C GLY A 384 -3.82 7.97 18.96
N ARG A 385 -2.80 7.35 18.36
CA ARG A 385 -1.63 6.80 19.08
C ARG A 385 -0.88 7.84 19.90
N ARG A 386 -0.77 9.08 19.43
CA ARG A 386 -0.10 10.18 20.16
C ARG A 386 -0.81 10.50 21.49
N ASP A 387 -2.10 10.21 21.57
CA ASP A 387 -2.90 10.35 22.79
C ASP A 387 -2.88 9.07 23.66
N LYS A 388 -1.98 8.12 23.36
CA LYS A 388 -1.87 6.80 24.01
C LYS A 388 -3.16 5.96 23.90
N ILE A 389 -3.96 6.20 22.86
CA ILE A 389 -5.17 5.43 22.59
C ILE A 389 -4.79 4.17 21.80
N SER A 390 -5.20 3.01 22.31
CA SER A 390 -5.02 1.71 21.66
C SER A 390 -6.32 1.19 21.02
N LYS A 391 -6.20 0.16 20.18
CA LYS A 391 -7.36 -0.54 19.61
C LYS A 391 -8.31 -1.09 20.69
N GLY A 392 -7.75 -1.58 21.80
CA GLY A 392 -8.53 -2.09 22.93
C GLY A 392 -9.30 -1.01 23.68
N ASP A 393 -8.74 0.20 23.79
CA ASP A 393 -9.43 1.34 24.42
C ASP A 393 -10.66 1.76 23.60
N ILE A 394 -10.53 1.76 22.28
CA ILE A 394 -11.61 2.08 21.35
C ILE A 394 -12.69 0.99 21.38
N ALA A 395 -12.30 -0.28 21.34
CA ALA A 395 -13.24 -1.39 21.48
C ALA A 395 -14.00 -1.29 22.82
N GLY A 396 -13.29 -0.96 23.91
CA GLY A 396 -13.90 -0.73 25.22
C GLY A 396 -14.94 0.40 25.20
N LEU A 397 -14.60 1.55 24.59
CA LEU A 397 -15.50 2.71 24.45
C LEU A 397 -16.80 2.32 23.74
N PHE A 398 -16.70 1.58 22.64
CA PHE A 398 -17.86 1.23 21.83
C PHE A 398 -18.72 0.14 22.47
N LEU A 399 -18.10 -0.92 22.99
CA LEU A 399 -18.83 -2.03 23.60
C LEU A 399 -19.49 -1.63 24.93
N LYS A 400 -18.82 -0.83 25.77
CA LYS A 400 -19.33 -0.48 27.10
C LYS A 400 -20.19 0.78 27.07
N GLN A 401 -19.67 1.89 26.56
CA GLN A 401 -20.39 3.17 26.54
C GLN A 401 -21.33 3.28 25.33
N GLY A 402 -20.89 2.81 24.15
CA GLY A 402 -21.77 2.72 22.98
C GLY A 402 -22.88 1.67 23.13
N GLN A 403 -22.68 0.69 24.02
CA GLN A 403 -23.59 -0.43 24.29
C GLN A 403 -23.96 -1.18 23.00
N ILE A 404 -22.94 -1.51 22.20
CA ILE A 404 -23.10 -2.33 21.00
C ILE A 404 -22.53 -3.71 21.22
N ASN A 405 -23.03 -4.67 20.45
CA ASN A 405 -22.54 -6.04 20.47
C ASN A 405 -21.24 -6.17 19.67
N LYS A 406 -20.49 -7.25 19.94
CA LYS A 406 -19.19 -7.51 19.31
C LYS A 406 -19.28 -7.70 17.79
N ASP A 407 -20.38 -8.28 17.31
CA ASP A 407 -20.69 -8.47 15.89
C ASP A 407 -21.01 -7.15 15.18
N GLN A 408 -21.44 -6.12 15.92
CA GLN A 408 -21.76 -4.81 15.37
C GLN A 408 -20.55 -3.86 15.30
N LEU A 409 -19.39 -4.30 15.79
CA LEU A 409 -18.14 -3.55 15.81
C LEU A 409 -17.13 -4.17 14.83
N GLY A 410 -16.81 -3.41 13.78
CA GLY A 410 -15.96 -3.84 12.70
C GLY A 410 -14.49 -3.49 12.92
N ILE A 411 -13.78 -3.26 11.81
CA ILE A 411 -12.36 -2.95 11.83
C ILE A 411 -12.12 -1.59 12.50
N ILE A 412 -11.20 -1.57 13.46
CA ILE A 412 -10.69 -0.37 14.12
C ILE A 412 -9.29 -0.08 13.59
N GLU A 413 -9.11 1.10 13.00
CA GLU A 413 -7.85 1.59 12.47
C GLU A 413 -7.36 2.82 13.24
N VAL A 414 -6.38 2.63 14.12
CA VAL A 414 -5.79 3.70 14.95
C VAL A 414 -4.62 4.34 14.19
N LYS A 415 -4.75 5.62 13.86
CA LYS A 415 -3.70 6.47 13.24
C LYS A 415 -2.94 7.26 14.30
N GLN A 416 -2.00 8.12 13.88
CA GLN A 416 -1.19 8.94 14.79
C GLN A 416 -2.06 9.89 15.63
N ASP A 417 -2.93 10.67 14.97
CA ASP A 417 -3.71 11.74 15.60
C ASP A 417 -5.23 11.45 15.62
N SER A 418 -5.67 10.34 15.04
CA SER A 418 -7.08 9.98 14.90
C SER A 418 -7.29 8.47 14.90
N THR A 419 -8.56 8.05 14.98
CA THR A 419 -8.97 6.66 14.85
C THR A 419 -10.20 6.57 13.96
N TYR A 420 -10.29 5.48 13.18
CA TYR A 420 -11.45 5.14 12.38
C TYR A 420 -12.03 3.81 12.83
N VAL A 421 -13.36 3.69 12.88
CA VAL A 421 -14.07 2.50 13.36
C VAL A 421 -15.23 2.20 12.43
N ALA A 422 -15.30 0.97 11.91
CA ALA A 422 -16.51 0.50 11.23
C ALA A 422 -17.55 0.02 12.25
N VAL A 423 -18.81 0.38 12.06
CA VAL A 423 -19.97 -0.11 12.82
C VAL A 423 -21.12 -0.43 11.87
N HIS A 424 -22.11 -1.21 12.30
CA HIS A 424 -23.34 -1.38 11.53
C HIS A 424 -24.00 -0.01 11.30
N GLU A 425 -24.47 0.25 10.08
CA GLU A 425 -25.04 1.55 9.70
C GLU A 425 -26.27 1.90 10.53
N GLU A 426 -27.12 0.92 10.83
CA GLU A 426 -28.37 1.07 11.58
C GLU A 426 -28.19 1.63 13.01
N ILE A 427 -27.03 1.40 13.62
CA ILE A 427 -26.75 1.84 14.99
C ILE A 427 -25.77 3.02 15.06
N ALA A 428 -25.25 3.46 13.91
CA ALA A 428 -24.14 4.41 13.86
C ALA A 428 -24.46 5.73 14.58
N ASP A 429 -25.65 6.28 14.35
CA ASP A 429 -26.05 7.56 14.92
C ASP A 429 -26.25 7.46 16.45
N LEU A 430 -26.84 6.35 16.93
CA LEU A 430 -26.97 6.05 18.37
C LEU A 430 -25.60 5.91 19.05
N VAL A 431 -24.66 5.23 18.39
CA VAL A 431 -23.30 5.05 18.90
C VAL A 431 -22.56 6.38 18.97
N ILE A 432 -22.69 7.21 17.93
CA ILE A 432 -22.12 8.57 17.93
C ILE A 432 -22.66 9.34 19.14
N GLU A 433 -23.97 9.37 19.36
CA GLU A 433 -24.57 10.09 20.49
C GLU A 433 -23.98 9.65 21.83
N ARG A 434 -23.87 8.33 22.05
CA ARG A 434 -23.38 7.76 23.31
C ARG A 434 -21.89 7.93 23.54
N THR A 435 -21.10 7.92 22.47
CA THR A 435 -19.62 7.91 22.56
C THR A 435 -18.98 9.26 22.31
N ASN A 436 -19.67 10.19 21.66
CA ASN A 436 -19.17 11.53 21.40
C ASN A 436 -18.90 12.29 22.71
N ASN A 437 -17.89 13.15 22.71
CA ASN A 437 -17.46 13.95 23.87
C ASN A 437 -17.06 13.14 25.13
N ASN A 438 -16.82 11.84 25.01
CA ASN A 438 -16.33 11.03 26.12
C ASN A 438 -14.83 11.23 26.37
N LYS A 439 -14.40 11.00 27.61
CA LYS A 439 -12.98 10.99 27.97
C LYS A 439 -12.41 9.59 27.71
N LEU A 440 -11.41 9.52 26.83
CA LEU A 440 -10.64 8.32 26.55
C LEU A 440 -9.18 8.58 26.93
N LYS A 441 -8.69 7.88 27.95
CA LYS A 441 -7.40 8.16 28.60
C LYS A 441 -7.32 9.64 29.06
N THR A 442 -6.37 10.39 28.53
CA THR A 442 -6.14 11.79 28.86
C THR A 442 -6.89 12.76 27.95
N LYS A 443 -7.56 12.27 26.89
CA LYS A 443 -8.17 13.11 25.85
C LYS A 443 -9.69 13.01 25.83
N LYS A 444 -10.36 14.15 25.67
CA LYS A 444 -11.77 14.18 25.29
C LYS A 444 -11.87 13.96 23.79
N VAL A 445 -12.52 12.88 23.37
CA VAL A 445 -12.64 12.51 21.95
C VAL A 445 -13.98 12.99 21.39
N ARG A 446 -13.96 13.44 20.14
CA ARG A 446 -15.18 13.66 19.35
C ARG A 446 -15.36 12.50 18.39
N VAL A 447 -16.61 12.06 18.22
CA VAL A 447 -17.00 10.95 17.34
C VAL A 447 -17.99 11.48 16.31
N SER A 448 -17.77 11.16 15.03
CA SER A 448 -18.63 11.61 13.92
C SER A 448 -18.65 10.57 12.80
N GLY A 449 -19.76 10.45 12.06
CA GLY A 449 -19.81 9.64 10.83
C GLY A 449 -19.09 10.33 9.66
N ILE A 450 -18.49 9.53 8.76
CA ILE A 450 -17.79 10.01 7.56
C ILE A 450 -18.09 9.20 6.31
#